data_AF-B0C0N5-F1
#
_entry.id   AF-B0C0N5-F1
#
_cell.length_a   1.000
_cell.length_b   1.000
_cell.length_c   1.000
_cell.angle_alpha   90.00
_cell.angle_beta   90.00
_cell.angle_gamma   90.00
#
_symmetry.space_group_name_H-M   'P 1'
#
loop_
_entity.id
_entity.type
_entity.pdbx_description
1 polymer ?
#
loop_
_entity_poly.entity_id
_entity_poly.type
_entity_poly.pdbx_seq_one_letter_code
_entity_poly.pdbx_strand_id
1 'polypeptide(L)'
;MQQRRLIAESSNQSIHESLCTELQVDGFRYPTADEWEYACGAGSPNLFRWGNHVPCDRYPTSVSPDEAAWRRQWILSGGKLDYPMQGFQADWDYHHRPNAFGLFIAEDPYKSELLADPCFTRGGDGGCTICGGEGYFIGWLTLATAYFEPHTCEVDPDSDINIGYTIGRRVFPLS
;
A
#
# COMPACT_ATOMS: atom_id res chain seq x y z
N MET A 1 38.35 8.75 22.37
CA MET A 1 37.25 7.78 22.24
C MET A 1 36.16 8.45 21.42
N GLN A 2 36.05 8.09 20.14
CA GLN A 2 35.22 8.81 19.17
C GLN A 2 33.82 8.20 19.15
N GLN A 3 32.85 8.97 19.63
CA GLN A 3 31.44 8.63 19.68
C GLN A 3 30.85 8.83 18.28
N ARG A 4 30.68 7.75 17.50
CA ARG A 4 29.93 7.80 16.23
C ARG A 4 28.44 7.75 16.55
N ARG A 5 27.75 8.87 16.35
CA ARG A 5 26.28 9.01 16.49
C ARG A 5 25.70 9.36 15.13
N LEU A 6 24.65 8.61 14.78
CA LEU A 6 23.64 8.80 13.73
C LEU A 6 24.19 9.09 12.32
N ILE A 7 24.33 8.03 11.54
CA ILE A 7 24.31 8.14 10.08
C ILE A 7 22.88 8.56 9.75
N ALA A 8 22.69 9.78 9.24
CA ALA A 8 21.49 10.11 8.49
C ALA A 8 21.41 9.07 7.36
N GLU A 9 20.37 8.24 7.37
CA GLU A 9 20.12 7.28 6.30
C GLU A 9 20.21 8.04 4.97
N SER A 10 21.19 7.69 4.15
CA SER A 10 21.30 8.26 2.82
C SER A 10 20.03 7.90 2.07
N SER A 11 19.21 8.88 1.72
CA SER A 11 18.18 8.74 0.71
C SER A 11 18.90 8.33 -0.57
N ASN A 12 18.93 7.04 -0.88
CA ASN A 12 19.31 6.59 -2.21
C ASN A 12 18.23 7.11 -3.14
N GLN A 13 18.52 8.22 -3.82
CA GLN A 13 17.67 8.71 -4.89
C GLN A 13 17.72 7.66 -5.99
N SER A 14 16.59 7.03 -6.24
CA SER A 14 16.41 6.08 -7.31
C SER A 14 15.22 6.55 -8.12
N ILE A 15 15.41 6.68 -9.41
CA ILE A 15 14.34 6.90 -10.39
C ILE A 15 13.93 5.56 -10.99
N HIS A 16 12.76 5.52 -11.64
CA HIS A 16 12.20 4.28 -12.18
C HIS A 16 13.15 3.56 -13.13
N GLU A 17 13.81 4.30 -14.03
CA GLU A 17 14.73 3.74 -15.03
C GLU A 17 15.90 2.98 -14.40
N SER A 18 16.48 3.53 -13.32
CA SER A 18 17.59 2.89 -12.62
C SER A 18 17.15 1.56 -12.00
N LEU A 19 15.99 1.54 -11.35
CA LEU A 19 15.43 0.31 -10.76
C LEU A 19 15.07 -0.72 -11.82
N CYS A 20 14.56 -0.30 -12.98
CA CYS A 20 14.30 -1.20 -14.11
C CYS A 20 15.59 -1.85 -14.60
N THR A 21 16.66 -1.07 -14.73
CA THR A 21 17.97 -1.58 -15.17
C THR A 21 18.51 -2.61 -14.19
N GLU A 22 18.43 -2.34 -12.89
CA GLU A 22 18.81 -3.29 -11.84
C GLU A 22 17.98 -4.58 -11.89
N LEU A 23 16.66 -4.47 -12.05
CA LEU A 23 15.77 -5.64 -12.18
C LEU A 23 16.11 -6.50 -13.39
N GLN A 24 16.44 -5.87 -14.52
CA GLN A 24 16.78 -6.55 -15.77
C GLN A 24 18.11 -7.30 -15.66
N VAL A 25 19.09 -6.74 -14.95
CA VAL A 25 20.36 -7.45 -14.65
C VAL A 25 20.09 -8.75 -13.90
N ASP A 26 19.10 -8.76 -13.00
CA ASP A 26 18.67 -9.94 -12.26
C ASP A 26 17.75 -10.89 -13.08
N GLY A 27 17.42 -10.54 -14.32
CA GLY A 27 16.55 -11.33 -15.20
C GLY A 27 15.04 -11.15 -14.94
N PHE A 28 14.66 -10.06 -14.27
CA PHE A 28 13.28 -9.72 -13.95
C PHE A 28 12.84 -8.42 -14.64
N ARG A 29 11.54 -8.16 -14.58
CA ARG A 29 10.93 -6.86 -14.90
C ARG A 29 9.78 -6.56 -13.93
N TYR A 30 9.27 -5.34 -13.95
CA TYR A 30 7.99 -5.02 -13.33
C TYR A 30 6.82 -5.59 -14.15
N PRO A 31 5.67 -5.87 -13.53
CA PRO A 31 4.47 -6.32 -14.24
C PRO A 31 3.93 -5.21 -15.14
N THR A 32 3.29 -5.57 -16.25
CA THR A 32 2.40 -4.64 -16.95
C THR A 32 1.17 -4.33 -16.07
N ALA A 33 0.39 -3.30 -16.43
CA ALA A 33 -0.85 -3.02 -15.72
C ALA A 33 -1.82 -4.22 -15.72
N ASP A 34 -1.96 -4.90 -16.87
CA ASP A 34 -2.82 -6.08 -17.00
C ASP A 34 -2.34 -7.26 -16.16
N GLU A 35 -1.02 -7.50 -16.13
CA GLU A 35 -0.44 -8.56 -15.30
C GLU A 35 -0.60 -8.26 -13.81
N TRP A 36 -0.47 -6.99 -13.42
CA TRP A 36 -0.70 -6.55 -12.06
C TRP A 36 -2.15 -6.76 -11.65
N GLU A 37 -3.11 -6.34 -12.49
CA GLU A 37 -4.54 -6.52 -12.25
C GLU A 37 -4.92 -8.00 -12.16
N TYR A 38 -4.41 -8.83 -13.08
CA TYR A 38 -4.60 -10.28 -13.07
C TYR A 38 -4.05 -10.90 -11.78
N ALA A 39 -2.84 -10.54 -11.38
CA ALA A 39 -2.22 -11.02 -10.16
C ALA A 39 -2.97 -10.54 -8.90
N CYS A 40 -3.47 -9.31 -8.90
CA CYS A 40 -4.25 -8.73 -7.80
C CYS A 40 -5.58 -9.45 -7.62
N GLY A 41 -6.36 -9.57 -8.70
CA GLY A 41 -7.66 -10.24 -8.70
C GLY A 41 -7.56 -11.75 -8.47
N ALA A 42 -6.50 -12.41 -8.95
CA ALA A 42 -6.27 -13.85 -8.80
C ALA A 42 -7.51 -14.70 -9.18
N GLY A 43 -8.19 -14.31 -10.26
CA GLY A 43 -9.41 -14.96 -10.76
C GLY A 43 -10.71 -14.52 -10.09
N SER A 44 -10.67 -13.59 -9.12
CA SER A 44 -11.87 -12.97 -8.56
C SER A 44 -12.50 -11.99 -9.56
N PRO A 45 -13.82 -12.08 -9.82
CA PRO A 45 -14.54 -11.09 -10.63
C PRO A 45 -15.07 -9.91 -9.79
N ASN A 46 -14.70 -9.84 -8.50
CA ASN A 46 -15.21 -8.84 -7.56
C ASN A 46 -14.38 -7.55 -7.62
N LEU A 47 -14.96 -6.47 -7.08
CA LEU A 47 -14.30 -5.15 -7.01
C LEU A 47 -12.97 -5.22 -6.26
N PHE A 48 -12.93 -5.92 -5.13
CA PHE A 48 -11.70 -6.22 -4.40
C PHE A 48 -11.38 -7.70 -4.52
N ARG A 49 -10.09 -8.05 -4.39
CA ARG A 49 -9.64 -9.45 -4.41
C ARG A 49 -10.26 -10.33 -3.31
N TRP A 50 -10.85 -9.71 -2.27
CA TRP A 50 -11.52 -10.38 -1.16
C TRP A 50 -13.06 -10.30 -1.21
N GLY A 51 -13.66 -9.62 -2.20
CA GLY A 51 -15.12 -9.45 -2.32
C GLY A 51 -15.53 -8.01 -2.65
N ASN A 52 -16.81 -7.68 -2.48
CA ASN A 52 -17.36 -6.36 -2.81
C ASN A 52 -17.63 -5.48 -1.58
N HIS A 53 -17.24 -5.94 -0.39
CA HIS A 53 -17.55 -5.27 0.86
C HIS A 53 -16.31 -4.69 1.51
N VAL A 54 -16.49 -3.51 2.10
CA VAL A 54 -15.52 -2.80 2.94
C VAL A 54 -16.26 -2.02 4.04
N PRO A 55 -15.62 -1.72 5.17
CA PRO A 55 -16.15 -0.80 6.18
C PRO A 55 -16.21 0.64 5.64
N CYS A 56 -17.38 1.08 5.18
CA CYS A 56 -17.56 2.44 4.63
C CYS A 56 -17.68 3.54 5.70
N ASP A 57 -17.37 3.26 6.96
CA ASP A 57 -17.39 4.18 8.09
C ASP A 57 -15.98 4.54 8.61
N ARG A 58 -14.93 3.99 7.98
CA ARG A 58 -13.52 4.21 8.32
C ARG A 58 -12.60 3.89 7.16
N TYR A 59 -11.36 4.38 7.22
CA TYR A 59 -10.34 4.11 6.21
C TYR A 59 -9.69 2.73 6.39
N PRO A 60 -9.04 2.17 5.36
CA PRO A 60 -8.26 0.92 5.48
C PRO A 60 -7.27 0.91 6.64
N THR A 61 -6.64 2.06 6.88
CA THR A 61 -5.60 2.25 7.91
C THR A 61 -6.16 2.54 9.31
N SER A 62 -7.48 2.51 9.48
CA SER A 62 -8.11 2.78 10.78
C SER A 62 -7.98 1.58 11.70
N VAL A 63 -7.75 1.86 12.99
CA VAL A 63 -7.80 0.83 14.05
C VAL A 63 -9.23 0.32 14.27
N SER A 64 -9.37 -0.82 14.96
CA SER A 64 -10.69 -1.39 15.25
C SER A 64 -11.53 -0.44 16.13
N PRO A 65 -12.88 -0.54 16.08
CA PRO A 65 -13.77 0.28 16.91
C PRO A 65 -13.48 0.18 18.41
N ASP A 66 -13.09 -1.02 18.88
CA ASP A 66 -12.72 -1.26 20.27
C ASP A 66 -11.43 -0.51 20.65
N GLU A 67 -10.41 -0.55 19.79
CA GLU A 67 -9.20 0.23 19.99
C GLU A 67 -9.50 1.73 19.96
N ALA A 68 -10.30 2.18 19.00
CA ALA A 68 -10.69 3.58 18.89
C ALA A 68 -11.44 4.06 20.14
N ALA A 69 -12.33 3.22 20.71
CA ALA A 69 -13.04 3.51 21.95
C ALA A 69 -12.09 3.61 23.14
N TRP A 70 -11.16 2.67 23.27
CA TRP A 70 -10.15 2.72 24.32
C TRP A 70 -9.24 3.95 24.18
N ARG A 71 -8.76 4.28 22.97
CA ARG A 71 -7.92 5.47 22.72
C ARG A 71 -8.64 6.76 23.15
N ARG A 72 -9.95 6.87 22.92
CA ARG A 72 -10.75 8.00 23.43
C ARG A 72 -10.77 8.04 24.96
N GLN A 73 -10.98 6.90 25.62
CA GLN A 73 -10.95 6.83 27.09
C GLN A 73 -9.56 7.16 27.65
N TRP A 74 -8.49 6.70 26.98
CA TRP A 74 -7.11 6.99 27.35
C TRP A 74 -6.83 8.49 27.30
N ILE A 75 -7.25 9.17 26.22
CA ILE A 75 -7.17 10.65 26.11
C ILE A 75 -7.95 11.32 27.25
N LEU A 76 -9.19 10.91 27.50
CA LEU A 76 -10.04 11.49 28.56
C LEU A 76 -9.47 11.26 29.97
N SER A 77 -8.71 10.19 30.17
CA SER A 77 -8.03 9.90 31.44
C SER A 77 -6.76 10.73 31.66
N GLY A 78 -6.31 11.48 30.65
CA GLY A 78 -5.00 12.15 30.65
C GLY A 78 -3.83 11.17 30.50
N GLY A 79 -4.04 10.08 29.75
CA GLY A 79 -3.02 9.07 29.47
C GLY A 79 -2.73 8.09 30.61
N LYS A 80 -3.68 7.92 31.54
CA LYS A 80 -3.51 7.11 32.75
C LYS A 80 -4.01 5.67 32.62
N LEU A 81 -4.68 5.33 31.51
CA LEU A 81 -5.09 3.95 31.26
C LEU A 81 -3.91 3.13 30.76
N ASP A 82 -3.74 1.94 31.33
CA ASP A 82 -2.78 0.96 30.82
C ASP A 82 -3.27 0.38 29.49
N TYR A 83 -2.35 0.20 28.55
CA TYR A 83 -2.65 -0.48 27.29
C TYR A 83 -2.96 -1.96 27.58
N PRO A 84 -4.08 -2.52 27.07
CA PRO A 84 -4.45 -3.90 27.33
C PRO A 84 -3.34 -4.87 26.89
N MET A 85 -2.93 -5.79 27.77
CA MET A 85 -1.84 -6.74 27.48
C MET A 85 -2.12 -7.62 26.25
N GLN A 86 -3.39 -7.93 25.98
CA GLN A 86 -3.80 -8.73 24.83
C GLN A 86 -3.86 -7.92 23.52
N GLY A 87 -3.70 -6.59 23.59
CA GLY A 87 -3.94 -5.69 22.48
C GLY A 87 -5.41 -5.64 22.05
N PHE A 88 -5.65 -5.09 20.87
CA PHE A 88 -6.95 -5.07 20.23
C PHE A 88 -6.95 -5.99 19.03
N GLN A 89 -8.04 -6.75 18.87
CA GLN A 89 -8.25 -7.55 17.67
C GLN A 89 -8.73 -6.64 16.54
N ALA A 90 -8.22 -6.86 15.33
CA ALA A 90 -8.80 -6.27 14.13
C ALA A 90 -10.20 -6.87 13.91
N ASP A 91 -11.19 -6.01 13.69
CA ASP A 91 -12.54 -6.41 13.32
C ASP A 91 -12.72 -6.52 11.79
N TRP A 92 -11.76 -5.98 11.04
CA TRP A 92 -11.67 -6.10 9.59
C TRP A 92 -10.20 -6.12 9.13
N ASP A 93 -9.79 -7.17 8.44
CA ASP A 93 -8.41 -7.41 8.01
C ASP A 93 -8.31 -8.02 6.60
N TYR A 94 -9.40 -8.06 5.84
CA TYR A 94 -9.46 -8.82 4.57
C TYR A 94 -8.42 -8.33 3.55
N HIS A 95 -8.19 -7.02 3.50
CA HIS A 95 -7.14 -6.39 2.70
C HIS A 95 -5.71 -6.72 3.13
N HIS A 96 -5.46 -7.26 4.33
CA HIS A 96 -4.14 -7.73 4.77
C HIS A 96 -3.92 -9.23 4.53
N ARG A 97 -4.93 -9.94 4.01
CA ARG A 97 -4.82 -11.38 3.76
C ARG A 97 -4.26 -11.63 2.36
N PRO A 98 -3.52 -12.74 2.16
CA PRO A 98 -3.09 -13.11 0.82
C PRO A 98 -4.30 -13.47 -0.06
N ASN A 99 -4.21 -13.19 -1.36
CA ASN A 99 -5.25 -13.59 -2.32
C ASN A 99 -5.17 -15.08 -2.70
N ALA A 100 -5.96 -15.51 -3.69
CA ALA A 100 -6.01 -16.92 -4.12
C ALA A 100 -4.68 -17.46 -4.68
N PHE A 101 -3.78 -16.57 -5.14
CA PHE A 101 -2.41 -16.94 -5.54
C PHE A 101 -1.41 -16.93 -4.39
N GLY A 102 -1.85 -16.60 -3.17
CA GLY A 102 -0.97 -16.44 -2.00
C GLY A 102 -0.27 -15.08 -1.93
N LEU A 103 -0.68 -14.10 -2.75
CA LEU A 103 -0.01 -12.79 -2.84
C LEU A 103 -0.61 -11.78 -1.85
N PHE A 104 0.29 -11.06 -1.17
CA PHE A 104 0.00 -9.78 -0.52
C PHE A 104 0.19 -8.68 -1.57
N ILE A 105 -0.91 -8.03 -1.97
CA ILE A 105 -1.01 -7.10 -3.11
C ILE A 105 -2.21 -6.19 -2.89
N ALA A 106 -2.07 -4.88 -3.13
CA ALA A 106 -3.12 -3.90 -2.86
C ALA A 106 -3.65 -3.99 -1.41
N GLU A 107 -2.75 -3.97 -0.43
CA GLU A 107 -3.08 -4.15 0.99
C GLU A 107 -3.08 -2.86 1.81
N ASP A 108 -2.35 -1.83 1.37
CA ASP A 108 -2.17 -0.58 2.11
C ASP A 108 -2.26 0.59 1.13
N PRO A 109 -3.20 1.54 1.30
CA PRO A 109 -3.40 2.64 0.36
C PRO A 109 -2.19 3.57 0.26
N TYR A 110 -1.28 3.56 1.25
CA TYR A 110 -0.01 4.26 1.18
C TYR A 110 1.03 3.57 0.29
N LYS A 111 0.77 2.34 -0.18
CA LYS A 111 1.71 1.54 -0.96
C LYS A 111 1.28 1.48 -2.42
N SER A 112 1.97 2.22 -3.27
CA SER A 112 1.81 2.12 -4.72
C SER A 112 2.84 1.14 -5.29
N GLU A 113 2.42 0.25 -6.18
CA GLU A 113 3.29 -0.71 -6.86
C GLU A 113 3.74 -0.18 -8.23
N LEU A 114 5.03 -0.34 -8.51
CA LEU A 114 5.63 0.01 -9.80
C LEU A 114 5.18 -0.93 -10.91
N LEU A 115 4.96 -0.34 -12.08
CA LEU A 115 4.63 -1.05 -13.31
C LEU A 115 5.80 -1.00 -14.31
N ALA A 116 5.70 -1.82 -15.35
CA ALA A 116 6.59 -1.77 -16.51
C ALA A 116 6.52 -0.42 -17.25
N ASP A 117 5.34 0.21 -17.25
CA ASP A 117 5.18 1.60 -17.67
C ASP A 117 5.60 2.51 -16.52
N PRO A 118 6.61 3.37 -16.70
CA PRO A 118 7.15 4.20 -15.63
C PRO A 118 6.23 5.35 -15.23
N CYS A 119 5.23 5.68 -16.05
CA CYS A 119 4.33 6.80 -15.81
C CYS A 119 3.16 6.45 -14.89
N PHE A 120 2.99 5.18 -14.50
CA PHE A 120 1.83 4.72 -13.75
C PHE A 120 2.17 3.80 -12.58
N THR A 121 1.32 3.83 -11.56
CA THR A 121 1.35 2.90 -10.42
C THR A 121 -0.01 2.28 -10.14
N ARG A 122 -0.05 1.20 -9.34
CA ARG A 122 -1.30 0.50 -8.93
C ARG A 122 -1.27 0.09 -7.46
N GLY A 123 -2.42 -0.31 -6.90
CA GLY A 123 -2.50 -0.94 -5.58
C GLY A 123 -2.51 0.00 -4.38
N GLY A 124 -2.56 1.30 -4.65
CA GLY A 124 -2.55 2.39 -3.68
C GLY A 124 -2.29 3.69 -4.43
N ASP A 125 -2.46 4.81 -3.74
CA ASP A 125 -2.35 6.16 -4.31
C ASP A 125 -1.38 7.04 -3.50
N GLY A 126 -0.48 6.39 -2.76
CA GLY A 126 0.41 7.06 -1.79
C GLY A 126 -0.34 7.63 -0.57
N GLY A 127 -1.61 7.27 -0.38
CA GLY A 127 -2.47 7.78 0.67
C GLY A 127 -3.04 9.17 0.39
N CYS A 128 -2.93 9.68 -0.84
CA CYS A 128 -3.47 10.97 -1.25
C CYS A 128 -4.96 11.10 -0.89
N THR A 129 -5.76 10.10 -1.26
CA THR A 129 -7.21 10.06 -1.00
C THR A 129 -7.54 10.10 0.49
N ILE A 130 -6.83 9.31 1.30
CA ILE A 130 -7.12 9.19 2.74
C ILE A 130 -6.64 10.42 3.52
N CYS A 131 -5.51 11.01 3.14
CA CYS A 131 -4.99 12.24 3.73
C CYS A 131 -5.79 13.47 3.31
N GLY A 132 -6.26 13.50 2.05
CA GLY A 132 -7.09 14.57 1.49
C GLY A 132 -8.52 14.58 2.03
N GLY A 133 -9.00 13.43 2.51
CA GLY A 133 -10.34 13.33 3.10
C GLY A 133 -11.45 13.14 2.07
N GLU A 134 -11.17 12.52 0.93
CA GLU A 134 -12.11 12.28 -0.18
C GLU A 134 -13.25 11.29 0.15
N GLY A 135 -13.23 10.75 1.37
CA GLY A 135 -14.28 9.90 1.93
C GLY A 135 -13.86 8.44 2.07
N TYR A 136 -14.46 7.74 3.04
CA TYR A 136 -14.04 6.40 3.44
C TYR A 136 -14.04 5.40 2.29
N PHE A 137 -15.10 5.37 1.49
CA PHE A 137 -15.20 4.42 0.38
C PHE A 137 -14.12 4.66 -0.69
N ILE A 138 -13.80 5.92 -1.02
CA ILE A 138 -12.74 6.21 -2.00
C ILE A 138 -11.39 5.76 -1.45
N GLY A 139 -11.15 5.94 -0.15
CA GLY A 139 -9.94 5.43 0.51
C GLY A 139 -9.79 3.90 0.44
N TRP A 140 -10.90 3.16 0.38
CA TRP A 140 -10.89 1.72 0.08
C TRP A 140 -10.70 1.43 -1.40
N LEU A 141 -11.33 2.22 -2.27
CA LEU A 141 -11.35 2.00 -3.71
C LEU A 141 -9.94 1.96 -4.31
N THR A 142 -8.96 2.65 -3.70
CA THR A 142 -7.55 2.59 -4.11
C THR A 142 -6.94 1.17 -4.08
N LEU A 143 -7.55 0.26 -3.32
CA LEU A 143 -7.16 -1.15 -3.22
C LEU A 143 -7.96 -2.10 -4.14
N ALA A 144 -8.87 -1.56 -4.95
CA ALA A 144 -9.64 -2.37 -5.89
C ALA A 144 -8.74 -2.95 -6.99
N THR A 145 -9.12 -4.11 -7.53
CA THR A 145 -8.27 -4.87 -8.46
C THR A 145 -7.91 -4.11 -9.73
N ALA A 146 -8.82 -3.23 -10.16
CA ALA A 146 -8.70 -2.44 -11.38
C ALA A 146 -8.63 -0.92 -11.10
N TYR A 147 -8.42 -0.49 -9.85
CA TYR A 147 -8.40 0.94 -9.53
C TYR A 147 -7.33 1.68 -10.32
N PHE A 148 -7.75 2.79 -10.94
CA PHE A 148 -6.89 3.72 -11.63
C PHE A 148 -7.59 5.07 -11.68
N GLU A 149 -6.93 6.11 -11.16
CA GLU A 149 -7.35 7.49 -11.31
C GLU A 149 -6.11 8.33 -11.71
N PRO A 150 -6.12 8.96 -12.90
CA PRO A 150 -4.96 9.67 -13.44
C PRO A 150 -4.27 10.61 -12.44
N HIS A 151 -5.03 11.40 -11.67
CA HIS A 151 -4.44 12.41 -10.80
C HIS A 151 -3.53 11.85 -9.69
N THR A 152 -3.76 10.62 -9.26
CA THR A 152 -3.04 10.00 -8.14
C THR A 152 -2.23 8.77 -8.53
N CYS A 153 -2.55 8.15 -9.68
CA CYS A 153 -1.82 7.00 -10.19
C CYS A 153 -0.76 7.36 -11.24
N GLU A 154 -0.84 8.53 -11.88
CA GLU A 154 0.21 9.04 -12.75
C GLU A 154 1.39 9.58 -11.95
N VAL A 155 2.59 9.24 -12.39
CA VAL A 155 3.85 9.69 -11.79
C VAL A 155 4.77 10.24 -12.88
N ASP A 156 5.57 11.23 -12.51
CA ASP A 156 6.67 11.68 -13.36
C ASP A 156 7.77 10.60 -13.35
N PRO A 157 8.09 9.95 -14.48
CA PRO A 157 9.07 8.88 -14.53
C PRO A 157 10.49 9.34 -14.15
N ASP A 158 10.77 10.64 -14.24
CA ASP A 158 12.06 11.24 -13.88
C ASP A 158 12.11 11.69 -12.41
N SER A 159 10.99 11.58 -11.69
CA SER A 159 10.93 11.91 -10.26
C SER A 159 11.51 10.82 -9.37
N ASP A 160 12.04 11.23 -8.22
CA ASP A 160 12.53 10.31 -7.21
C ASP A 160 11.41 9.39 -6.73
N ILE A 161 11.72 8.09 -6.64
CA ILE A 161 10.81 7.12 -6.05
C ILE A 161 10.64 7.40 -4.55
N ASN A 162 9.39 7.44 -4.09
CA ASN A 162 9.05 7.63 -2.69
C ASN A 162 9.39 6.37 -1.87
N ILE A 163 10.60 6.36 -1.31
CA ILE A 163 11.08 5.25 -0.46
C ILE A 163 10.10 5.05 0.70
N GLY A 164 9.70 3.79 0.89
CA GLY A 164 8.74 3.41 1.92
C GLY A 164 7.28 3.56 1.51
N TYR A 165 6.96 4.19 0.38
CA TYR A 165 5.60 4.26 -0.19
C TYR A 165 5.48 3.49 -1.50
N THR A 166 6.60 3.15 -2.14
CA THR A 166 6.61 2.43 -3.40
C THR A 166 7.10 0.99 -3.23
N ILE A 167 6.42 0.04 -3.88
CA ILE A 167 6.77 -1.39 -3.88
C ILE A 167 7.13 -1.82 -5.31
N GLY A 168 8.24 -2.53 -5.46
CA GLY A 168 8.63 -3.15 -6.73
C GLY A 168 8.29 -4.64 -6.77
N ARG A 169 7.30 -5.04 -7.57
CA ARG A 169 6.97 -6.46 -7.78
C ARG A 169 7.75 -7.02 -8.96
N ARG A 170 8.58 -8.03 -8.71
CA ARG A 170 9.37 -8.68 -9.75
C ARG A 170 8.57 -9.79 -10.42
N VAL A 171 8.54 -9.79 -11.75
CA VAL A 171 7.99 -10.89 -12.55
C VAL A 171 9.05 -11.40 -13.52
N PHE A 172 9.00 -12.71 -13.79
CA PHE A 172 9.85 -13.32 -14.79
C PHE A 172 9.29 -13.07 -16.20
N PRO A 173 10.11 -12.62 -17.16
CA PRO A 173 9.69 -12.56 -18.54
C PRO A 173 9.54 -13.99 -19.09
N LEU A 174 8.35 -14.28 -19.65
CA LEU A 174 8.12 -15.50 -20.40
C LEU A 174 8.54 -15.24 -21.85
N SER A 175 9.77 -15.63 -22.19
CA SER A 175 10.31 -15.60 -23.56
C SER A 175 9.74 -16.70 -24.43
#